data_AF-A0A9Q0T1B7-F1
#
_entry.id   AF-A0A9Q0T1B7-F1
#
_cell.length_a   1.000
_cell.length_b   1.000
_cell.length_c   1.000
_cell.angle_alpha   90.00
_cell.angle_beta   90.00
_cell.angle_gamma   90.00
#
_symmetry.space_group_name_H-M   'P 1'
#
loop_
_entity.id
_entity.type
_entity.pdbx_description
1 polymer ?
#
loop_
_entity_poly.entity_id
_entity_poly.type
_entity_poly.pdbx_seq_one_letter_code
_entity_poly.pdbx_strand_id
1 'polypeptide(L)'
;MNLLLLLLLLPLLLFITTTTSTATIPPGSSLYASNTSQTWSSPNNAFFLGFTRVDPTSYVISISTATGVPIWTTVNRTTSAAVVDSGGVFQFLSNGNLRLVNGSGATVWTSNTAKLGVTSASLDDTGNLVLAANTFAVWSSFENPTDTLVPSQNLTVNQTLRSGVYSFQLLRDGNITLTWNNSVVYWKQGLSSLSASNVTSPTLRLQPNGILTLSDASSNGRSENVAFANDYDVEADVVRFMRLSSDGNLRIYSGGTTAMTWAALADQCQVYGYCGNMGICSYMESSSSPICKCPSLNFEAVDVNDRRKGCKRKVEVENCAGNVAMLELKQTKFFTFQEQQIVTIGITACRGNCLSSTSCFASTSLSDTNAWCYMKNTPDFVSGYQGPVLLSTSFLKVCGPVQPNPSPLEQSGGDKKCWKLRVWAGGVAGHYFGHGRFIGFVLVVLQ
;
A
#
# COMPACT_ATOMS: atom_id res chain seq x y z
N MET A 1 53.59 22.13 36.36
CA MET A 1 53.10 21.84 34.99
C MET A 1 52.73 20.36 34.97
N ASN A 2 51.49 19.88 35.02
CA ASN A 2 50.18 20.49 34.88
C ASN A 2 49.16 19.60 35.63
N LEU A 3 48.71 20.04 36.82
CA LEU A 3 47.46 19.51 37.42
C LEU A 3 46.23 20.03 36.63
N LEU A 4 46.45 21.04 35.77
CA LEU A 4 45.48 21.61 34.84
C LEU A 4 45.20 20.71 33.61
N LEU A 5 46.00 19.67 33.34
CA LEU A 5 45.81 18.83 32.15
C LEU A 5 44.89 17.62 32.38
N LEU A 6 44.62 17.25 33.64
CA LEU A 6 43.78 16.09 33.96
C LEU A 6 42.26 16.40 33.94
N LEU A 7 41.88 17.69 33.93
CA LEU A 7 40.49 18.13 33.81
C LEU A 7 39.97 18.21 32.36
N LEU A 8 40.81 17.93 31.36
CA LEU A 8 40.46 18.02 29.94
C LEU A 8 40.03 16.69 29.30
N LEU A 9 39.83 15.63 30.09
CA LEU A 9 39.54 14.27 29.60
C LEU A 9 38.27 13.62 30.21
N LEU A 10 37.36 14.40 30.78
CA LEU A 10 35.97 13.92 30.90
C LEU A 10 35.28 14.16 29.56
N PRO A 11 34.94 13.14 28.75
CA PRO A 11 33.93 13.34 27.75
C PRO A 11 32.66 13.69 28.52
N LEU A 12 32.21 14.93 28.37
CA LEU A 12 30.88 15.33 28.77
C LEU A 12 29.92 14.42 28.00
N LEU A 13 29.49 13.33 28.63
CA LEU A 13 28.30 12.59 28.21
C LEU A 13 27.12 13.55 28.41
N LEU A 14 26.96 14.46 27.47
CA LEU A 14 25.70 15.10 27.17
C LEU A 14 24.78 13.96 26.74
N PHE A 15 24.14 13.34 27.72
CA PHE A 15 22.84 12.75 27.49
C PHE A 15 21.97 13.89 26.99
N ILE A 16 21.76 13.94 25.68
CA ILE A 16 20.72 14.75 25.06
C ILE A 16 19.41 14.19 25.61
N THR A 17 18.99 14.70 26.77
CA THR A 17 17.63 14.52 27.24
C THR A 17 16.81 15.45 26.36
N THR A 18 16.12 14.90 25.38
CA THR A 18 15.14 15.65 24.61
C THR A 18 14.07 16.10 25.60
N THR A 19 14.11 17.36 26.00
CA THR A 19 13.07 17.97 26.83
C THR A 19 11.84 18.11 25.94
N THR A 20 10.92 17.15 26.05
CA THR A 20 9.64 17.24 25.36
C THR A 20 8.79 18.28 26.08
N SER A 21 8.59 19.42 25.44
CA SER A 21 7.65 20.41 25.95
C SER A 21 6.22 19.93 25.65
N THR A 22 5.29 20.15 26.58
CA THR A 22 3.91 19.67 26.46
C THR A 22 2.91 20.82 26.62
N ALA A 23 1.91 20.89 25.74
CA ALA A 23 0.78 21.79 25.90
C ALA A 23 -0.36 21.04 26.59
N THR A 24 -0.72 21.46 27.81
CA THR A 24 -1.76 20.79 28.59
C THR A 24 -3.15 21.20 28.12
N ILE A 25 -4.01 20.21 27.89
CA ILE A 25 -5.42 20.35 27.54
C ILE A 25 -6.24 20.07 28.81
N PRO A 26 -6.90 21.08 29.40
CA PRO A 26 -7.62 20.90 30.66
C PRO A 26 -8.92 20.12 30.46
N PRO A 27 -9.38 19.35 31.47
CA PRO A 27 -10.69 18.73 31.43
C PRO A 27 -11.81 19.76 31.24
N GLY A 28 -12.82 19.41 30.44
CA GLY A 28 -13.86 20.32 29.96
C GLY A 28 -13.59 20.94 28.60
N SER A 29 -12.36 20.83 28.08
CA SER A 29 -12.00 21.34 26.75
C SER A 29 -12.76 20.63 25.64
N SER A 30 -13.17 21.39 24.62
CA SER A 30 -13.89 20.87 23.45
C SER A 30 -13.42 21.52 22.15
N LEU A 31 -13.39 20.74 21.08
CA LEU A 31 -13.25 21.18 19.69
C LEU A 31 -14.58 20.95 18.96
N TYR A 32 -14.90 21.77 17.96
CA TYR A 32 -16.15 21.70 17.21
C TYR A 32 -15.92 21.52 15.70
N ALA A 33 -16.63 20.59 15.07
CA ALA A 33 -16.53 20.33 13.63
C ALA A 33 -16.98 21.53 12.78
N SER A 34 -17.85 22.38 13.33
CA SER A 34 -18.28 23.64 12.72
C SER A 34 -17.17 24.68 12.61
N ASN A 35 -16.07 24.54 13.36
CA ASN A 35 -14.92 25.42 13.32
C ASN A 35 -13.61 24.62 13.18
N THR A 36 -13.25 24.27 11.94
CA THR A 36 -12.03 23.50 11.62
C THR A 36 -10.73 24.26 11.87
N SER A 37 -10.78 25.56 12.15
CA SER A 37 -9.61 26.35 12.55
C SER A 37 -9.26 26.19 14.03
N GLN A 38 -10.18 25.64 14.84
CA GLN A 38 -9.93 25.38 16.24
C GLN A 38 -9.07 24.11 16.41
N THR A 39 -7.93 24.25 17.08
CA THR A 39 -6.99 23.15 17.31
C THR A 39 -6.40 23.19 18.72
N TRP A 40 -5.89 22.04 19.16
CA TRP A 40 -4.92 21.96 20.25
C TRP A 40 -3.53 21.73 19.63
N SER A 41 -2.60 22.65 19.84
CA SER A 41 -1.27 22.61 19.24
C SER A 41 -0.22 22.03 20.18
N SER A 42 0.82 21.42 19.64
CA SER A 42 2.07 21.19 20.36
C SER A 42 2.73 22.54 20.67
N PRO A 43 3.54 22.65 21.73
CA PRO A 43 4.16 23.93 22.10
C PRO A 43 5.02 24.57 21.00
N ASN A 44 5.72 23.77 20.19
CA ASN A 44 6.49 24.27 19.06
C ASN A 44 5.67 24.52 17.78
N ASN A 45 4.36 24.28 17.81
CA ASN A 45 3.46 24.37 16.65
C ASN A 45 3.84 23.47 15.47
N ALA A 46 4.55 22.35 15.71
CA ALA A 46 4.83 21.34 14.70
C ALA A 46 3.65 20.39 14.47
N PHE A 47 2.81 20.19 15.49
CA PHE A 47 1.65 19.29 15.44
C PHE A 47 0.37 19.96 15.94
N PHE A 48 -0.74 19.62 15.31
CA PHE A 48 -2.06 20.17 15.62
C PHE A 48 -3.09 19.05 15.67
N LEU A 49 -3.82 18.98 16.79
CA LEU A 49 -4.98 18.13 16.97
C LEU A 49 -6.25 18.94 16.68
N GLY A 50 -7.04 18.51 15.70
CA GLY A 50 -8.19 19.27 15.22
C GLY A 50 -9.15 18.47 14.35
N PHE A 51 -10.24 19.12 13.94
CA PHE A 51 -11.15 18.57 12.95
C PHE A 51 -10.60 18.73 11.54
N THR A 52 -10.61 17.63 10.78
CA THR A 52 -10.27 17.60 9.36
C THR A 52 -11.51 17.19 8.56
N ARG A 53 -11.80 17.94 7.51
CA ARG A 53 -12.89 17.64 6.59
C ARG A 53 -12.47 16.50 5.65
N VAL A 54 -13.28 15.45 5.54
CA VAL A 54 -13.01 14.31 4.63
C VAL A 54 -13.87 14.34 3.37
N ASP A 55 -15.08 14.91 3.45
CA ASP A 55 -15.96 15.21 2.33
C ASP A 55 -16.76 16.50 2.65
N PRO A 56 -17.61 17.04 1.75
CA PRO A 56 -18.32 18.29 2.01
C PRO A 56 -19.13 18.34 3.31
N THR A 57 -19.55 17.18 3.83
CA THR A 57 -20.45 17.05 4.98
C THR A 57 -19.85 16.33 6.18
N SER A 58 -18.70 15.68 6.00
CA SER A 58 -18.12 14.76 6.98
C SER A 58 -16.78 15.23 7.52
N TYR A 59 -16.57 14.98 8.80
CA TYR A 59 -15.41 15.42 9.56
C TYR A 59 -14.85 14.28 10.41
N VAL A 60 -13.55 14.33 10.65
CA VAL A 60 -12.82 13.41 11.53
C VAL A 60 -11.89 14.20 12.43
N ILE A 61 -11.46 13.61 13.54
CA ILE A 61 -10.35 14.18 14.32
C ILE A 61 -9.04 13.64 13.78
N SER A 62 -8.05 14.51 13.66
CA SER A 62 -6.68 14.15 13.28
C SER A 62 -5.64 14.89 14.11
N ILE A 63 -4.47 14.25 14.27
CA ILE A 63 -3.23 14.94 14.61
C ILE A 63 -2.47 15.10 13.29
N SER A 64 -2.20 16.34 12.92
CA SER A 64 -1.54 16.70 11.66
C SER A 64 -0.25 17.47 11.89
N THR A 65 0.72 17.30 11.01
CA THR A 65 1.93 18.13 10.97
C THR A 65 1.58 19.57 10.56
N ALA A 66 2.49 20.52 10.79
CA ALA A 66 2.39 21.89 10.28
C ALA A 66 2.24 21.98 8.75
N THR A 67 2.71 20.97 8.02
CA THR A 67 2.53 20.83 6.56
C THR A 67 1.19 20.20 6.16
N GLY A 68 0.30 19.93 7.12
CA GLY A 68 -1.04 19.39 6.89
C GLY A 68 -1.09 17.87 6.69
N VAL A 69 -0.03 17.13 7.03
CA VAL A 69 -0.01 15.66 6.91
C VAL A 69 -0.67 15.04 8.14
N PRO A 70 -1.78 14.31 8.01
CA PRO A 70 -2.37 13.61 9.14
C PRO A 70 -1.53 12.36 9.49
N ILE A 71 -1.02 12.33 10.73
CA ILE A 71 -0.22 11.24 11.30
C ILE A 71 -1.03 10.32 12.22
N TRP A 72 -2.18 10.80 12.70
CA TRP A 72 -3.12 10.02 13.51
C TRP A 72 -4.55 10.50 13.27
N THR A 73 -5.54 9.62 13.41
CA THR A 73 -6.97 9.96 13.27
C THR A 73 -7.87 9.07 14.13
N THR A 74 -9.07 9.52 14.47
CA THR A 74 -10.09 8.68 15.12
C THR A 74 -10.64 7.58 14.20
N VAL A 75 -10.46 7.71 12.88
CA VAL A 75 -10.92 6.71 11.92
C VAL A 75 -9.92 5.57 11.80
N ASN A 76 -10.28 4.42 12.34
CA ASN A 76 -9.69 3.16 11.89
C ASN A 76 -10.36 2.80 10.56
N ARG A 77 -9.65 2.94 9.43
CA ARG A 77 -10.22 2.89 8.06
C ARG A 77 -10.87 1.55 7.65
N THR A 78 -11.08 0.61 8.56
CA THR A 78 -11.96 -0.56 8.40
C THR A 78 -13.42 -0.26 8.69
N THR A 79 -13.73 0.79 9.48
CA THR A 79 -15.09 1.16 9.87
C THR A 79 -15.26 2.68 9.76
N SER A 80 -16.30 3.16 9.08
CA SER A 80 -16.71 4.58 9.06
C SER A 80 -17.21 5.09 10.42
N ALA A 81 -17.01 4.31 11.49
CA ALA A 81 -17.65 4.46 12.78
C ALA A 81 -17.25 5.72 13.54
N ALA A 82 -16.17 6.42 13.15
CA ALA A 82 -15.66 7.61 13.83
C ALA A 82 -15.69 8.89 12.96
N VAL A 83 -16.59 8.93 11.97
CA VAL A 83 -16.86 10.10 11.13
C VAL A 83 -18.11 10.81 11.66
N VAL A 84 -18.09 12.14 11.71
CA VAL A 84 -19.19 12.97 12.22
C VAL A 84 -19.62 14.04 11.22
N ASP A 85 -20.86 14.50 11.37
CA ASP A 85 -21.39 15.69 10.69
C ASP A 85 -20.83 17.01 11.27
N SER A 86 -21.25 18.16 10.72
CA SER A 86 -20.81 19.49 11.15
C SER A 86 -21.18 19.86 12.58
N GLY A 87 -22.13 19.15 13.21
CA GLY A 87 -22.47 19.27 14.63
C GLY A 87 -21.56 18.44 15.55
N GLY A 88 -20.54 17.76 15.00
CA GLY A 88 -19.63 16.93 15.78
C GLY A 88 -18.81 17.72 16.81
N VAL A 89 -18.57 17.09 17.96
CA VAL A 89 -17.81 17.70 19.07
C VAL A 89 -16.81 16.68 19.61
N PHE A 90 -15.56 17.11 19.77
CA PHE A 90 -14.50 16.32 20.41
C PHE A 90 -14.21 16.88 21.78
N GLN A 91 -14.34 16.06 22.82
CA GLN A 91 -14.41 16.51 24.20
C GLN A 91 -13.43 15.75 25.09
N PHE A 92 -12.65 16.48 25.88
CA PHE A 92 -11.94 15.91 27.02
C PHE A 92 -12.78 16.13 28.27
N LEU A 93 -13.38 15.07 28.78
CA LEU A 93 -14.34 15.14 29.89
C LEU A 93 -13.64 15.16 31.25
N SER A 94 -14.30 15.76 32.25
CA SER A 94 -13.83 15.78 33.65
C SER A 94 -13.67 14.41 34.30
N ASN A 95 -14.25 13.35 33.71
CA ASN A 95 -14.06 11.97 34.14
C ASN A 95 -12.81 11.28 33.55
N GLY A 96 -11.97 12.05 32.83
CA GLY A 96 -10.71 11.60 32.24
C GLY A 96 -10.85 10.96 30.86
N ASN A 97 -12.04 10.99 30.27
CA ASN A 97 -12.29 10.33 28.98
C ASN A 97 -12.24 11.33 27.81
N LEU A 98 -11.57 10.94 26.73
CA LEU A 98 -11.61 11.63 25.46
C LEU A 98 -12.68 10.97 24.59
N ARG A 99 -13.58 11.76 23.99
CA ARG A 99 -14.65 11.23 23.13
C ARG A 99 -14.96 12.12 21.95
N LEU A 100 -15.44 11.50 20.87
CA LEU A 100 -16.02 12.15 19.71
C LEU A 100 -17.52 11.85 19.68
N VAL A 101 -18.35 12.89 19.59
CA VAL A 101 -19.80 12.78 19.43
C VAL A 101 -20.25 13.42 18.11
N ASN A 102 -21.28 12.87 17.48
CA ASN A 102 -21.89 13.46 16.27
C ASN A 102 -22.97 14.51 16.63
N GLY A 103 -23.58 15.16 15.63
CA GLY A 103 -24.60 16.20 15.84
C GLY A 103 -25.88 15.70 16.51
N SER A 104 -26.15 14.39 16.50
CA SER A 104 -27.26 13.78 17.26
C SER A 104 -26.93 13.52 18.74
N GLY A 105 -25.67 13.72 19.15
CA GLY A 105 -25.18 13.44 20.50
C GLY A 105 -24.69 11.99 20.70
N ALA A 106 -24.74 11.15 19.68
CA ALA A 106 -24.24 9.78 19.75
C ALA A 106 -22.70 9.78 19.82
N THR A 107 -22.13 9.00 20.74
CA THR A 107 -20.68 8.81 20.84
C THR A 107 -20.21 7.83 19.76
N VAL A 108 -19.28 8.28 18.92
CA VAL A 108 -18.77 7.55 17.77
C VAL A 108 -17.33 7.04 17.98
N TRP A 109 -16.59 7.64 18.91
CA TRP A 109 -15.25 7.19 19.30
C TRP A 109 -14.95 7.60 20.76
N THR A 110 -14.15 6.80 21.46
CA THR A 110 -13.67 7.13 22.81
C THR A 110 -12.32 6.50 23.11
N SER A 111 -11.52 7.13 23.98
CA SER A 111 -10.27 6.57 24.51
C SER A 111 -10.47 5.44 25.53
N ASN A 112 -11.70 5.22 26.02
CA ASN A 112 -12.03 4.25 27.07
C ASN A 112 -11.24 4.47 28.37
N THR A 113 -10.89 5.72 28.68
CA THR A 113 -10.10 6.08 29.88
C THR A 113 -10.95 6.60 31.04
N ALA A 114 -12.28 6.58 30.90
CA ALA A 114 -13.19 7.00 31.95
C ALA A 114 -12.90 6.23 33.24
N LYS A 115 -12.78 6.96 34.36
CA LYS A 115 -12.52 6.39 35.71
C LYS A 115 -11.15 5.72 35.88
N LEU A 116 -10.21 5.85 34.93
CA LEU A 116 -8.84 5.36 35.09
C LEU A 116 -7.90 6.37 35.78
N GLY A 117 -8.45 7.40 36.44
CA GLY A 117 -7.66 8.42 37.14
C GLY A 117 -6.99 9.44 36.23
N VAL A 118 -7.36 9.50 34.94
CA VAL A 118 -6.83 10.51 34.00
C VAL A 118 -7.26 11.91 34.44
N THR A 119 -6.28 12.79 34.61
CA THR A 119 -6.45 14.17 35.07
C THR A 119 -5.98 15.20 34.06
N SER A 120 -5.12 14.80 33.12
CA SER A 120 -4.54 15.69 32.12
C SER A 120 -4.48 15.02 30.75
N ALA A 121 -4.56 15.86 29.72
CA ALA A 121 -4.29 15.50 28.34
C ALA A 121 -3.20 16.44 27.81
N SER A 122 -2.31 15.99 26.93
CA SER A 122 -1.30 16.85 26.32
C SER A 122 -0.88 16.37 24.95
N LEU A 123 -0.64 17.31 24.03
CA LEU A 123 0.03 17.05 22.75
C LEU A 123 1.48 17.53 22.86
N ASP A 124 2.43 16.63 22.60
CA ASP A 124 3.86 16.95 22.64
C ASP A 124 4.43 17.32 21.26
N ASP A 125 5.66 17.84 21.27
CA ASP A 125 6.39 18.24 20.07
C ASP A 125 6.80 17.08 19.14
N THR A 126 6.52 15.83 19.51
CA THR A 126 6.68 14.66 18.65
C THR A 126 5.39 14.25 17.94
N GLY A 127 4.26 14.86 18.31
CA GLY A 127 2.93 14.54 17.80
C GLY A 127 2.21 13.46 18.60
N ASN A 128 2.72 13.11 19.78
CA ASN A 128 2.06 12.15 20.67
C ASN A 128 1.01 12.86 21.54
N LEU A 129 -0.24 12.40 21.45
CA LEU A 129 -1.32 12.82 22.34
C LEU A 129 -1.35 11.84 23.51
N VAL A 130 -1.14 12.33 24.73
CA VAL A 130 -1.10 11.51 25.94
C VAL A 130 -2.22 11.91 26.88
N LEU A 131 -2.93 10.92 27.41
CA LEU A 131 -3.84 11.06 28.56
C LEU A 131 -3.13 10.48 29.79
N ALA A 132 -2.97 11.29 30.84
CA ALA A 132 -2.16 10.93 31.99
C ALA A 132 -2.94 10.99 33.31
N ALA A 133 -2.62 10.04 34.19
CA ALA A 133 -2.98 10.05 35.61
C ALA A 133 -1.72 10.48 36.39
N ASN A 134 -1.67 11.74 36.82
CA ASN A 134 -0.44 12.38 37.32
C ASN A 134 0.70 12.28 36.28
N THR A 135 1.74 11.50 36.58
CA THR A 135 2.92 11.29 35.71
C THR A 135 2.83 10.02 34.86
N PHE A 136 1.78 9.21 35.04
CA PHE A 136 1.65 7.93 34.33
C PHE A 136 0.75 8.09 33.11
N ALA A 137 1.26 7.73 31.93
CA ALA A 137 0.47 7.64 30.72
C ALA A 137 -0.53 6.49 30.83
N VAL A 138 -1.81 6.79 30.67
CA VAL A 138 -2.92 5.81 30.66
C VAL A 138 -3.33 5.47 29.23
N TRP A 139 -3.19 6.44 28.32
CA TRP A 139 -3.45 6.25 26.89
C TRP A 139 -2.54 7.17 26.08
N SER A 140 -2.14 6.69 24.90
CA SER A 140 -1.32 7.45 23.96
C SER A 140 -1.75 7.20 22.51
N SER A 141 -1.70 8.23 21.67
CA SER A 141 -1.91 8.07 20.22
C SER A 141 -0.84 7.21 19.56
N PHE A 142 0.40 7.25 20.06
CA PHE A 142 1.50 6.41 19.58
C PHE A 142 1.32 4.93 19.94
N GLU A 143 0.69 4.64 21.08
CA GLU A 143 0.30 3.28 21.46
C GLU A 143 -0.89 2.76 20.66
N ASN A 144 -1.69 3.65 20.07
CA ASN A 144 -2.89 3.36 19.27
C ASN A 144 -2.77 3.91 17.84
N PRO A 145 -1.82 3.43 17.02
CA PRO A 145 -1.57 3.97 15.69
C PRO A 145 -2.74 3.76 14.73
N THR A 146 -2.75 4.54 13.65
CA THR A 146 -3.75 4.42 12.57
C THR A 146 -3.15 3.78 11.32
N ASP A 147 -2.71 4.58 10.36
CA ASP A 147 -2.09 4.13 9.10
C ASP A 147 -0.66 4.62 8.94
N THR A 148 -0.17 5.43 9.89
CA THR A 148 1.09 6.16 9.82
C THR A 148 1.95 5.89 11.06
N LEU A 149 3.26 5.78 10.86
CA LEU A 149 4.31 5.67 11.87
C LEU A 149 5.27 6.85 11.71
N VAL A 150 5.53 7.60 12.78
CA VAL A 150 6.45 8.74 12.79
C VAL A 150 7.79 8.38 13.48
N PRO A 151 8.87 9.18 13.31
CA PRO A 151 10.19 8.76 13.77
C PRO A 151 10.34 8.55 15.29
N SER A 152 9.61 9.33 16.09
CA SER A 152 9.60 9.22 17.55
C SER A 152 8.67 8.12 18.08
N GLN A 153 8.05 7.34 17.19
CA GLN A 153 7.09 6.31 17.53
C GLN A 153 7.68 4.91 17.33
N ASN A 154 7.50 4.08 18.34
CA ASN A 154 7.83 2.66 18.30
C ASN A 154 6.61 1.84 17.89
N LEU A 155 6.77 0.96 16.90
CA LEU A 155 5.76 -0.03 16.53
C LEU A 155 6.15 -1.39 17.11
N THR A 156 5.28 -1.93 17.96
CA THR A 156 5.45 -3.21 18.67
C THR A 156 4.53 -4.29 18.09
N VAL A 157 4.74 -5.54 18.50
CA VAL A 157 4.01 -6.72 17.99
C VAL A 157 2.50 -6.71 18.22
N ASN A 158 2.01 -5.87 19.14
CA ASN A 158 0.58 -5.77 19.45
C ASN A 158 -0.12 -4.64 18.66
N GLN A 159 0.63 -3.91 17.85
CA GLN A 159 0.13 -2.76 17.10
C GLN A 159 0.00 -3.10 15.63
N THR A 160 -0.90 -2.38 14.95
CA THR A 160 -1.19 -2.65 13.54
C THR A 160 -1.50 -1.34 12.84
N LEU A 161 -0.80 -1.05 11.75
CA LEU A 161 -1.22 0.03 10.85
C LEU A 161 -2.30 -0.51 9.92
N ARG A 162 -3.39 0.23 9.71
CA ARG A 162 -4.54 -0.22 8.91
C ARG A 162 -4.98 0.84 7.90
N SER A 163 -5.28 0.38 6.69
CA SER A 163 -5.90 1.20 5.65
C SER A 163 -6.89 0.37 4.85
N GLY A 164 -8.18 0.48 5.18
CA GLY A 164 -9.20 -0.39 4.60
C GLY A 164 -8.94 -1.86 4.93
N VAL A 165 -8.96 -2.71 3.91
CA VAL A 165 -8.69 -4.15 4.01
C VAL A 165 -7.20 -4.48 4.15
N TYR A 166 -6.32 -3.50 4.08
CA TYR A 166 -4.88 -3.69 4.21
C TYR A 166 -4.41 -3.43 5.64
N SER A 167 -3.49 -4.25 6.12
CA SER A 167 -2.85 -4.09 7.42
C SER A 167 -1.36 -4.36 7.37
N PHE A 168 -0.60 -3.62 8.17
CA PHE A 168 0.84 -3.79 8.39
C PHE A 168 1.12 -4.13 9.84
N GLN A 169 1.93 -5.17 10.08
CA GLN A 169 2.26 -5.67 11.42
C GLN A 169 3.73 -6.07 11.52
N LEU A 170 4.29 -5.84 12.71
CA LEU A 170 5.52 -6.49 13.16
C LEU A 170 5.13 -7.78 13.91
N LEU A 171 5.73 -8.90 13.52
CA LEU A 171 5.51 -10.19 14.16
C LEU A 171 6.59 -10.47 15.23
N ARG A 172 6.29 -11.39 16.15
CA ARG A 172 7.20 -11.78 17.24
C ARG A 172 8.54 -12.34 16.76
N ASP A 173 8.54 -12.97 15.59
CA ASP A 173 9.74 -13.49 14.94
C ASP A 173 10.57 -12.41 14.22
N GLY A 174 10.23 -11.13 14.41
CA GLY A 174 10.92 -9.98 13.82
C GLY A 174 10.52 -9.69 12.37
N ASN A 175 9.60 -10.47 11.79
CA ASN A 175 9.14 -10.23 10.42
C ASN A 175 8.16 -9.05 10.37
N ILE A 176 8.35 -8.16 9.40
CA ILE A 176 7.35 -7.17 9.04
C ILE A 176 6.49 -7.71 7.89
N THR A 177 5.17 -7.54 7.99
CA THR A 177 4.21 -8.18 7.08
C THR A 177 3.13 -7.22 6.64
N LEU A 178 2.75 -7.33 5.36
CA LEU A 178 1.56 -6.72 4.81
C LEU A 178 0.53 -7.80 4.50
N THR A 179 -0.68 -7.57 4.99
CA THR A 179 -1.77 -8.52 4.95
C THR A 179 -3.02 -7.88 4.36
N TRP A 180 -3.68 -8.59 3.45
CA TRP A 180 -4.96 -8.22 2.86
C TRP A 180 -6.08 -9.06 3.50
N ASN A 181 -7.17 -8.39 3.87
CA ASN A 181 -8.34 -8.98 4.52
C ASN A 181 -7.99 -9.81 5.78
N ASN A 182 -7.00 -9.37 6.55
CA ASN A 182 -6.45 -10.02 7.75
C ASN A 182 -5.97 -11.48 7.57
N SER A 183 -5.98 -12.02 6.36
CA SER A 183 -5.70 -13.44 6.10
C SER A 183 -4.60 -13.63 5.08
N VAL A 184 -4.56 -12.79 4.05
CA VAL A 184 -3.66 -12.95 2.91
C VAL A 184 -2.39 -12.14 3.11
N VAL A 185 -1.32 -12.78 3.59
CA VAL A 185 0.02 -12.17 3.61
C VAL A 185 0.54 -12.10 2.17
N TYR A 186 0.68 -10.89 1.63
CA TYR A 186 1.14 -10.68 0.24
C TYR A 186 2.54 -10.07 0.15
N TRP A 187 3.06 -9.58 1.26
CA TRP A 187 4.45 -9.15 1.35
C TRP A 187 4.96 -9.39 2.76
N LYS A 188 6.18 -9.88 2.86
CA LYS A 188 6.87 -10.19 4.11
C LYS A 188 8.33 -9.89 3.91
N GLN A 189 8.93 -9.19 4.87
CA GLN A 189 10.36 -9.00 4.94
C GLN A 189 10.83 -9.41 6.33
N GLY A 190 11.78 -10.33 6.36
CA GLY A 190 12.40 -10.82 7.57
C GLY A 190 13.85 -10.44 7.65
N LEU A 191 14.39 -10.47 8.87
CA LEU A 191 15.82 -10.33 9.12
C LEU A 191 16.41 -11.73 9.33
N SER A 192 17.28 -12.14 8.39
CA SER A 192 17.95 -13.44 8.39
C SER A 192 18.98 -13.61 9.51
N SER A 193 19.47 -12.50 10.08
CA SER A 193 20.41 -12.43 11.19
C SER A 193 19.72 -12.56 12.55
N LEU A 194 18.53 -11.97 12.73
CA LEU A 194 17.77 -12.06 13.97
C LEU A 194 16.99 -13.35 14.12
N SER A 195 16.67 -14.06 13.03
CA SER A 195 16.03 -15.39 13.09
C SER A 195 16.93 -16.48 13.69
N ALA A 196 18.24 -16.23 13.79
CA ALA A 196 19.19 -17.10 14.50
C ALA A 196 19.24 -16.83 16.02
N SER A 197 18.53 -15.81 16.51
CA SER A 197 18.44 -15.42 17.91
C SER A 197 16.98 -15.40 18.37
N ASN A 198 16.69 -15.85 19.59
CA ASN A 198 15.33 -15.84 20.14
C ASN A 198 14.85 -14.40 20.36
N VAL A 199 14.30 -13.76 19.32
CA VAL A 199 13.64 -12.45 19.40
C VAL A 199 12.38 -12.61 20.26
N THR A 200 12.24 -11.82 21.32
CA THR A 200 11.07 -11.93 22.22
C THR A 200 10.19 -10.69 22.22
N SER A 201 10.78 -9.49 22.07
CA SER A 201 10.06 -8.21 22.14
C SER A 201 10.58 -7.22 21.10
N PRO A 202 10.43 -7.51 19.79
CA PRO A 202 10.95 -6.65 18.76
C PRO A 202 10.13 -5.36 18.67
N THR A 203 10.82 -4.28 18.33
CA THR A 203 10.27 -2.94 18.14
C THR A 203 10.82 -2.35 16.85
N LEU A 204 9.92 -1.90 15.98
CA LEU A 204 10.24 -1.24 14.72
C LEU A 204 10.16 0.28 14.89
N ARG A 205 11.19 0.99 14.44
CA ARG A 205 11.25 2.46 14.51
C ARG A 205 11.81 3.04 13.22
N LEU A 206 11.11 4.03 12.67
CA LEU A 206 11.64 4.88 11.62
C LEU A 206 12.59 5.89 12.28
N GLN A 207 13.83 6.00 11.84
CA GLN A 207 14.75 6.99 12.40
C GLN A 207 14.61 8.34 11.68
N PRO A 208 14.93 9.47 12.35
CA PRO A 208 14.92 10.78 11.73
C PRO A 208 15.80 10.87 10.49
N ASN A 209 16.87 10.06 10.38
CA ASN A 209 17.74 10.00 9.21
C ASN A 209 17.22 9.09 8.07
N GLY A 210 15.96 8.65 8.10
CA GLY A 210 15.34 7.87 7.02
C GLY A 210 15.63 6.37 7.03
N ILE A 211 16.26 5.85 8.09
CA ILE A 211 16.51 4.41 8.23
C ILE A 211 15.40 3.76 9.05
N LEU A 212 14.77 2.72 8.51
CA LEU A 212 13.84 1.87 9.26
C LEU A 212 14.64 0.82 10.02
N THR A 213 14.54 0.82 11.34
CA THR A 213 15.32 -0.06 12.22
C THR A 213 14.42 -0.99 13.01
N LEU A 214 14.85 -2.23 13.15
CA LEU A 214 14.30 -3.18 14.12
C LEU A 214 15.25 -3.29 15.29
N SER A 215 14.74 -3.16 16.50
CA SER A 215 15.49 -3.34 17.74
C SER A 215 14.79 -4.36 18.62
N ASP A 216 15.55 -5.08 19.43
CA ASP A 216 14.98 -5.99 20.43
C ASP A 216 15.69 -5.81 21.78
N ALA A 217 14.90 -5.48 22.80
CA ALA A 217 15.44 -5.23 24.14
C ALA A 217 16.05 -6.49 24.76
N SER A 218 15.55 -7.69 24.39
CA SER A 218 16.02 -8.97 24.95
C SER A 218 17.36 -9.44 24.40
N SER A 219 17.85 -8.83 23.32
CA SER A 219 19.11 -9.18 22.65
C SER A 219 20.20 -8.13 22.89
N ASN A 220 20.34 -7.66 24.14
CA ASN A 220 21.30 -6.61 24.54
C ASN A 220 21.14 -5.31 23.75
N GLY A 221 19.91 -4.96 23.34
CA GLY A 221 19.63 -3.75 22.56
C GLY A 221 20.17 -3.79 21.14
N ARG A 222 20.39 -4.98 20.56
CA ARG A 222 20.73 -5.11 19.14
C ARG A 222 19.68 -4.40 18.28
N SER A 223 20.18 -3.61 17.33
CA SER A 223 19.39 -2.89 16.36
C SER A 223 19.92 -3.21 14.96
N GLU A 224 19.03 -3.48 14.03
CA GLU A 224 19.35 -3.81 12.64
C GLU A 224 18.54 -2.93 11.69
N ASN A 225 19.16 -2.61 10.55
CA ASN A 225 18.53 -1.80 9.51
C ASN A 225 17.67 -2.71 8.61
N VAL A 226 16.38 -2.41 8.52
CA VAL A 226 15.39 -3.16 7.73
C VAL A 226 15.26 -2.57 6.32
N ALA A 227 15.24 -1.25 6.23
CA ALA A 227 15.08 -0.51 4.98
C ALA A 227 15.75 0.87 5.08
N PHE A 228 16.14 1.39 3.93
CA PHE A 228 16.75 2.70 3.79
C PHE A 228 15.88 3.53 2.84
N ALA A 229 15.49 4.72 3.28
CA ALA A 229 14.94 5.73 2.39
C ALA A 229 15.99 6.15 1.36
N ASN A 230 15.61 6.51 0.13
CA ASN A 230 16.55 6.94 -0.91
C ASN A 230 17.35 8.21 -0.51
N ASP A 231 16.78 9.02 0.39
CA ASP A 231 17.37 10.24 0.95
C ASP A 231 17.89 10.02 2.39
N TYR A 232 18.21 8.77 2.76
CA TYR A 232 18.76 8.50 4.09
C TYR A 232 20.05 9.30 4.33
N ASP A 233 20.32 9.65 5.59
CA ASP A 233 21.48 10.44 6.00
C ASP A 233 21.52 11.89 5.47
N VAL A 234 20.43 12.35 4.84
CA VAL A 234 20.18 13.76 4.51
C VAL A 234 19.41 14.42 5.66
N GLU A 235 19.84 15.63 6.06
CA GLU A 235 19.36 16.52 7.14
C GLU A 235 18.25 15.99 8.09
N ALA A 236 18.53 16.09 9.40
CA ALA A 236 17.64 15.63 10.47
C ALA A 236 16.30 16.41 10.59
N ASP A 237 16.21 17.59 9.97
CA ASP A 237 15.03 18.49 10.07
C ASP A 237 13.93 18.18 9.03
N VAL A 238 14.13 17.14 8.20
CA VAL A 238 13.14 16.71 7.22
C VAL A 238 12.01 15.93 7.90
N VAL A 239 10.77 16.40 7.74
CA VAL A 239 9.58 15.65 8.19
C VAL A 239 9.49 14.32 7.44
N ARG A 240 9.63 13.22 8.19
CA ARG A 240 9.56 11.86 7.67
C ARG A 240 8.44 11.09 8.34
N PHE A 241 7.76 10.24 7.59
CA PHE A 241 6.79 9.30 8.13
C PHE A 241 6.67 8.08 7.22
N MET A 242 6.31 6.95 7.81
CA MET A 242 5.98 5.72 7.08
C MET A 242 4.47 5.53 7.09
N ARG A 243 3.84 5.30 5.94
CA ARG A 243 2.38 5.18 5.82
C ARG A 243 1.96 3.98 5.01
N LEU A 244 0.95 3.26 5.51
CA LEU A 244 0.18 2.28 4.74
C LEU A 244 -0.95 3.01 4.01
N SER A 245 -0.78 3.18 2.71
CA SER A 245 -1.74 3.89 1.87
C SER A 245 -2.95 3.01 1.52
N SER A 246 -4.07 3.62 1.10
CA SER A 246 -5.29 2.91 0.67
C SER A 246 -5.10 2.08 -0.61
N ASP A 247 -3.96 2.25 -1.27
CA ASP A 247 -3.50 1.39 -2.36
C ASP A 247 -2.84 0.09 -1.89
N GLY A 248 -2.72 -0.11 -0.58
CA GLY A 248 -2.18 -1.32 0.03
C GLY A 248 -0.65 -1.39 0.01
N ASN A 249 0.04 -0.30 -0.29
CA ASN A 249 1.50 -0.28 -0.24
C ASN A 249 1.99 0.55 0.97
N LEU A 250 3.08 0.09 1.57
CA LEU A 250 3.75 0.76 2.68
C LEU A 250 4.89 1.59 2.12
N ARG A 251 4.94 2.87 2.47
CA ARG A 251 5.93 3.81 1.92
C ARG A 251 6.52 4.71 2.99
N ILE A 252 7.77 5.12 2.80
CA ILE A 252 8.38 6.23 3.54
C ILE A 252 8.26 7.48 2.67
N TYR A 253 7.84 8.57 3.31
CA TYR A 253 7.78 9.88 2.72
C TYR A 253 8.74 10.82 3.46
N SER A 254 9.44 11.65 2.70
CA SER A 254 10.35 12.68 3.20
C SER A 254 9.90 14.06 2.72
N GLY A 255 10.05 15.09 3.54
CA GLY A 255 9.70 16.47 3.20
C GLY A 255 8.19 16.73 3.19
N GLY A 256 7.40 15.93 3.91
CA GLY A 256 5.93 15.98 3.87
C GLY A 256 5.32 14.95 2.90
N THR A 257 4.26 15.30 2.17
CA THR A 257 3.50 14.33 1.34
C THR A 257 4.07 14.06 -0.04
N THR A 258 5.11 14.77 -0.47
CA THR A 258 5.43 14.90 -1.90
C THR A 258 6.53 13.97 -2.40
N ALA A 259 7.51 13.60 -1.56
CA ALA A 259 8.61 12.73 -1.98
C ALA A 259 8.50 11.35 -1.33
N MET A 260 8.04 10.37 -2.11
CA MET A 260 8.18 8.95 -1.75
C MET A 260 9.65 8.56 -1.90
N THR A 261 10.25 8.07 -0.82
CA THR A 261 11.68 7.74 -0.77
C THR A 261 11.94 6.26 -0.54
N TRP A 262 10.91 5.49 -0.16
CA TRP A 262 10.96 4.03 -0.15
C TRP A 262 9.56 3.44 -0.27
N ALA A 263 9.45 2.24 -0.84
CA ALA A 263 8.21 1.46 -0.90
C ALA A 263 8.49 -0.03 -0.65
N ALA A 264 7.60 -0.71 0.07
CA ALA A 264 7.68 -2.15 0.33
C ALA A 264 7.60 -2.96 -0.98
N LEU A 265 6.69 -2.55 -1.88
CA LEU A 265 6.55 -3.11 -3.22
C LEU A 265 6.89 -2.03 -4.25
N ALA A 266 7.98 -2.23 -5.00
CA ALA A 266 8.42 -1.30 -6.04
C ALA A 266 7.41 -1.22 -7.21
N ASP A 267 6.81 -2.35 -7.56
CA ASP A 267 5.75 -2.45 -8.56
C ASP A 267 4.39 -2.49 -7.84
N GLN A 268 3.58 -1.45 -8.06
CA GLN A 268 2.26 -1.33 -7.43
C GLN A 268 1.30 -2.43 -7.86
N CYS A 269 1.47 -3.00 -9.07
CA CYS A 269 0.69 -4.15 -9.50
C CYS A 269 1.08 -5.44 -8.79
N GLN A 270 2.08 -5.47 -7.91
CA GLN A 270 2.33 -6.63 -7.05
C GLN A 270 1.52 -6.58 -5.74
N VAL A 271 0.86 -5.46 -5.44
CA VAL A 271 -0.02 -5.37 -4.27
C VAL A 271 -1.25 -6.25 -4.48
N TYR A 272 -1.45 -7.19 -3.56
CA TYR A 272 -2.58 -8.11 -3.63
C TYR A 272 -3.91 -7.37 -3.55
N GLY A 273 -4.82 -7.71 -4.47
CA GLY A 273 -6.16 -7.14 -4.51
C GLY A 273 -6.22 -5.66 -4.88
N TYR A 274 -5.15 -5.07 -5.43
CA TYR A 274 -5.15 -3.67 -5.88
C TYR A 274 -6.31 -3.36 -6.84
N CYS A 275 -6.63 -4.30 -7.74
CA CYS A 275 -7.72 -4.20 -8.72
C CYS A 275 -9.01 -4.94 -8.32
N GLY A 276 -9.14 -5.39 -7.07
CA GLY A 276 -10.32 -6.13 -6.63
C GLY A 276 -10.47 -7.51 -7.27
N ASN A 277 -11.60 -8.17 -6.98
CA ASN A 277 -11.88 -9.51 -7.49
C ASN A 277 -12.09 -9.47 -9.02
N MET A 278 -11.63 -10.49 -9.72
CA MET A 278 -11.60 -10.60 -11.19
C MET A 278 -10.99 -9.37 -11.87
N GLY A 279 -10.14 -8.60 -11.19
CA GLY A 279 -9.45 -7.45 -11.75
C GLY A 279 -7.99 -7.77 -12.09
N ILE A 280 -7.52 -7.29 -13.24
CA ILE A 280 -6.14 -7.40 -13.70
C ILE A 280 -5.47 -6.03 -13.64
N CYS A 281 -4.40 -5.95 -12.86
CA CYS A 281 -3.54 -4.78 -12.81
C CYS A 281 -2.59 -4.78 -14.00
N SER A 282 -2.40 -3.63 -14.64
CA SER A 282 -1.40 -3.43 -15.70
C SER A 282 -1.02 -1.97 -15.80
N TYR A 283 0.01 -1.66 -16.59
CA TYR A 283 0.41 -0.31 -16.92
C TYR A 283 0.07 0.02 -18.37
N MET A 284 -0.30 1.26 -18.64
CA MET A 284 -0.35 1.81 -20.01
C MET A 284 1.01 2.45 -20.32
N GLU A 285 1.44 2.43 -21.58
CA GLU A 285 2.73 3.03 -21.98
C GLU A 285 2.84 4.53 -21.64
N SER A 286 1.70 5.23 -21.58
CA SER A 286 1.62 6.65 -21.27
C SER A 286 1.44 6.98 -19.78
N SER A 287 1.31 5.99 -18.90
CA SER A 287 0.97 6.20 -17.49
C SER A 287 1.94 5.50 -16.54
N SER A 288 2.48 6.27 -15.60
CA SER A 288 3.25 5.74 -14.46
C SER A 288 2.35 5.12 -13.37
N SER A 289 1.04 5.41 -13.39
CA SER A 289 0.07 4.85 -12.46
C SER A 289 -0.57 3.59 -13.04
N PRO A 290 -0.73 2.52 -12.25
CA PRO A 290 -1.35 1.29 -12.72
C PRO A 290 -2.86 1.45 -12.94
N ILE A 291 -3.35 0.73 -13.93
CA ILE A 291 -4.77 0.65 -14.29
C ILE A 291 -5.34 -0.73 -13.95
N CYS A 292 -6.66 -0.74 -13.71
CA CYS A 292 -7.41 -1.97 -13.48
C CYS A 292 -8.36 -2.25 -14.63
N LYS A 293 -8.27 -3.46 -15.19
CA LYS A 293 -9.14 -3.92 -16.29
C LYS A 293 -9.71 -5.29 -15.98
N CYS A 294 -10.86 -5.59 -16.58
CA CYS A 294 -11.42 -6.92 -16.52
C CYS A 294 -10.65 -7.89 -17.45
N PRO A 295 -10.59 -9.19 -17.13
CA PRO A 295 -9.86 -10.20 -17.89
C PRO A 295 -10.27 -10.27 -19.36
N SER A 296 -11.56 -10.08 -19.65
CA SER A 296 -12.13 -10.15 -20.99
C SER A 296 -13.50 -9.45 -21.03
N LEU A 297 -14.14 -9.42 -22.20
CA LEU A 297 -15.49 -8.89 -22.38
C LEU A 297 -16.59 -9.81 -21.81
N ASN A 298 -16.24 -11.01 -21.35
CA ASN A 298 -17.14 -11.89 -20.58
C ASN A 298 -17.43 -11.35 -19.16
N PHE A 299 -16.76 -10.26 -18.77
CA PHE A 299 -16.87 -9.60 -17.48
C PHE A 299 -17.34 -8.16 -17.65
N GLU A 300 -17.83 -7.59 -16.56
CA GLU A 300 -18.10 -6.15 -16.46
C GLU A 300 -17.55 -5.62 -15.14
N ALA A 301 -17.18 -4.34 -15.13
CA ALA A 301 -16.69 -3.68 -13.92
C ALA A 301 -17.81 -3.62 -12.88
N VAL A 302 -17.48 -3.84 -11.61
CA VAL A 302 -18.43 -3.67 -10.49
C VAL A 302 -18.85 -2.20 -10.38
N ASP A 303 -17.87 -1.30 -10.53
CA ASP A 303 -18.06 0.14 -10.61
C ASP A 303 -17.26 0.68 -11.80
N VAL A 304 -17.92 1.40 -12.69
CA VAL A 304 -17.28 1.98 -13.89
C VAL A 304 -16.36 3.14 -13.53
N ASN A 305 -16.69 3.88 -12.46
CA ASN A 305 -15.95 5.05 -11.97
C ASN A 305 -14.78 4.64 -11.07
N ASP A 306 -14.92 3.51 -10.35
CA ASP A 306 -13.84 2.93 -9.54
C ASP A 306 -13.51 1.50 -9.99
N ARG A 307 -12.57 1.40 -10.95
CA ARG A 307 -12.11 0.11 -11.47
C ARG A 307 -11.37 -0.74 -10.43
N ARG A 308 -10.98 -0.20 -9.28
CA ARG A 308 -10.34 -0.98 -8.21
C ARG A 308 -11.33 -1.84 -7.43
N LYS A 309 -12.64 -1.61 -7.58
CA LYS A 309 -13.70 -2.48 -7.04
C LYS A 309 -13.76 -3.85 -7.73
N GLY A 310 -13.04 -4.04 -8.82
CA GLY A 310 -12.95 -5.29 -9.55
C GLY A 310 -14.05 -5.46 -10.59
N CYS A 311 -14.22 -6.71 -11.00
CA CYS A 311 -15.13 -7.12 -12.04
C CYS A 311 -16.01 -8.27 -11.57
N LYS A 312 -17.15 -8.43 -12.23
CA LYS A 312 -18.05 -9.57 -12.07
C LYS A 312 -18.25 -10.25 -13.41
N ARG A 313 -18.58 -11.53 -13.38
CA ARG A 313 -18.91 -12.28 -14.58
C ARG A 313 -20.26 -11.80 -15.10
N LYS A 314 -20.42 -11.76 -16.43
CA LYS A 314 -21.74 -11.58 -17.04
C LYS A 314 -22.58 -12.85 -16.90
N VAL A 315 -21.93 -14.00 -16.90
CA VAL A 315 -22.53 -15.32 -16.68
C VAL A 315 -21.62 -16.13 -15.77
N GLU A 316 -22.15 -16.60 -14.65
CA GLU A 316 -21.43 -17.47 -13.70
C GLU A 316 -21.15 -18.84 -14.32
N VAL A 317 -20.05 -19.48 -13.89
CA VAL A 317 -19.54 -20.70 -14.54
C VAL A 317 -20.50 -21.88 -14.34
N GLU A 318 -21.20 -21.90 -13.22
CA GLU A 318 -22.20 -22.91 -12.85
C GLU A 318 -23.43 -22.85 -13.77
N ASN A 319 -23.68 -21.68 -14.38
CA ASN A 319 -24.79 -21.42 -15.28
C ASN A 319 -24.40 -21.55 -16.76
N CYS A 320 -23.17 -21.98 -17.07
CA CYS A 320 -22.82 -22.27 -18.44
C CYS A 320 -23.65 -23.47 -18.94
N ALA A 321 -24.33 -23.33 -20.08
CA ALA A 321 -25.11 -24.40 -20.71
C ALA A 321 -24.20 -25.50 -21.33
N GLY A 322 -23.36 -26.13 -20.51
CA GLY A 322 -22.36 -27.13 -20.90
C GLY A 322 -21.13 -26.58 -21.65
N ASN A 323 -21.12 -25.29 -22.01
CA ASN A 323 -20.04 -24.68 -22.78
C ASN A 323 -19.08 -23.89 -21.87
N VAL A 324 -18.30 -24.60 -21.05
CA VAL A 324 -17.22 -23.99 -20.26
C VAL A 324 -15.95 -23.94 -21.10
N ALA A 325 -15.33 -22.77 -21.17
CA ALA A 325 -14.07 -22.55 -21.88
C ALA A 325 -13.01 -21.95 -20.95
N MET A 326 -11.74 -22.09 -21.33
CA MET A 326 -10.62 -21.41 -20.67
C MET A 326 -10.23 -20.17 -21.47
N LEU A 327 -10.43 -18.99 -20.87
CA LEU A 327 -9.84 -17.73 -21.32
C LEU A 327 -8.33 -17.78 -21.06
N GLU A 328 -7.52 -17.53 -22.09
CA GLU A 328 -6.07 -17.42 -22.00
C GLU A 328 -5.64 -15.95 -21.84
N LEU A 329 -4.82 -15.68 -20.82
CA LEU A 329 -4.25 -14.38 -20.52
C LEU A 329 -2.73 -14.48 -20.58
N LYS A 330 -2.15 -14.08 -21.72
CA LYS A 330 -0.70 -14.04 -21.91
C LYS A 330 -0.07 -12.99 -21.01
N GLN A 331 1.18 -13.25 -20.60
CA GLN A 331 1.99 -12.35 -19.79
C GLN A 331 1.25 -11.88 -18.52
N THR A 332 0.46 -12.78 -17.95
CA THR A 332 -0.42 -12.51 -16.80
C THR A 332 -0.16 -13.55 -15.73
N LYS A 333 -0.04 -13.09 -14.49
CA LYS A 333 0.08 -13.92 -13.30
C LYS A 333 -1.08 -13.61 -12.36
N PHE A 334 -1.94 -14.59 -12.10
CA PHE A 334 -2.87 -14.47 -10.97
C PHE A 334 -2.11 -14.60 -9.64
N PHE A 335 -2.43 -13.75 -8.67
CA PHE A 335 -1.83 -13.81 -7.35
C PHE A 335 -2.25 -15.08 -6.66
N THR A 336 -1.27 -15.83 -6.16
CA THR A 336 -1.50 -17.06 -5.40
C THR A 336 -1.40 -16.73 -3.91
N PHE A 337 -2.29 -17.32 -3.11
CA PHE A 337 -2.20 -17.31 -1.65
C PHE A 337 -1.84 -18.73 -1.19
N GLN A 338 -1.36 -18.88 0.04
CA GLN A 338 -0.92 -20.11 0.72
C GLN A 338 -1.49 -21.44 0.16
N GLU A 339 -0.64 -22.47 0.08
CA GLU A 339 -1.00 -23.89 -0.17
C GLU A 339 -1.84 -24.17 -1.43
N GLN A 340 -1.76 -23.33 -2.46
CA GLN A 340 -2.27 -23.73 -3.76
C GLN A 340 -1.47 -24.92 -4.29
N GLN A 341 -2.16 -25.89 -4.91
CA GLN A 341 -1.52 -27.09 -5.42
C GLN A 341 -0.56 -26.69 -6.56
N ILE A 342 0.73 -26.67 -6.23
CA ILE A 342 1.80 -26.48 -7.20
C ILE A 342 2.11 -27.84 -7.79
N VAL A 343 2.00 -27.95 -9.10
CA VAL A 343 2.40 -29.14 -9.84
C VAL A 343 3.34 -28.75 -10.97
N THR A 344 4.34 -29.58 -11.22
CA THR A 344 5.27 -29.41 -12.35
C THR A 344 4.68 -30.10 -13.57
N ILE A 345 4.01 -29.33 -14.43
CA ILE A 345 3.36 -29.82 -15.66
C ILE A 345 3.43 -28.75 -16.75
N GLY A 346 3.44 -29.18 -18.02
CA GLY A 346 3.46 -28.25 -19.15
C GLY A 346 2.19 -27.38 -19.23
N ILE A 347 2.30 -26.22 -19.89
CA ILE A 347 1.23 -25.22 -20.02
C ILE A 347 -0.10 -25.79 -20.53
N THR A 348 -0.06 -26.70 -21.52
CA THR A 348 -1.26 -27.36 -22.07
C THR A 348 -1.95 -28.23 -21.03
N ALA A 349 -1.18 -28.99 -20.24
CA ALA A 349 -1.70 -29.79 -19.15
C ALA A 349 -2.22 -28.91 -18.01
N CYS A 350 -1.55 -27.80 -17.69
CA CYS A 350 -2.01 -26.83 -16.69
C CYS A 350 -3.38 -26.22 -17.04
N ARG A 351 -3.58 -25.89 -18.32
CA ARG A 351 -4.88 -25.43 -18.85
C ARG A 351 -5.93 -26.55 -18.83
N GLY A 352 -5.57 -27.73 -19.34
CA GLY A 352 -6.47 -28.88 -19.48
C GLY A 352 -6.96 -29.44 -18.14
N ASN A 353 -6.04 -29.62 -17.18
CA ASN A 353 -6.37 -30.15 -15.85
C ASN A 353 -7.29 -29.20 -15.07
N CYS A 354 -7.08 -27.88 -15.21
CA CYS A 354 -8.00 -26.93 -14.59
C CYS A 354 -9.37 -26.95 -15.25
N LEU A 355 -9.43 -27.06 -16.59
CA LEU A 355 -10.69 -27.17 -17.31
C LEU A 355 -11.50 -28.40 -16.89
N SER A 356 -10.84 -29.56 -16.75
CA SER A 356 -11.50 -30.82 -16.38
C SER A 356 -11.89 -30.91 -14.90
N SER A 357 -11.15 -30.25 -14.01
CA SER A 357 -11.45 -30.25 -12.58
C SER A 357 -12.60 -29.31 -12.24
N THR A 358 -13.66 -29.80 -11.58
CA THR A 358 -14.78 -28.96 -11.12
C THR A 358 -14.39 -27.97 -10.02
N SER A 359 -13.35 -28.26 -9.25
CA SER A 359 -12.87 -27.38 -8.17
C SER A 359 -11.94 -26.27 -8.66
N CYS A 360 -11.33 -26.40 -9.84
CA CYS A 360 -10.41 -25.39 -10.36
C CYS A 360 -11.15 -24.28 -11.11
N PHE A 361 -10.93 -23.03 -10.73
CA PHE A 361 -11.54 -21.86 -11.38
C PHE A 361 -10.57 -21.12 -12.30
N ALA A 362 -9.29 -21.17 -11.95
CA ALA A 362 -8.22 -20.53 -12.69
C ALA A 362 -6.91 -21.29 -12.50
N SER A 363 -5.98 -21.16 -13.44
CA SER A 363 -4.62 -21.65 -13.28
C SER A 363 -3.60 -20.66 -13.80
N THR A 364 -2.38 -20.70 -13.27
CA THR A 364 -1.25 -19.91 -13.76
C THR A 364 -0.10 -20.84 -14.09
N SER A 365 0.33 -20.86 -15.34
CA SER A 365 1.55 -21.54 -15.76
C SER A 365 2.70 -20.54 -15.78
N LEU A 366 3.78 -20.84 -15.06
CA LEU A 366 5.06 -20.14 -15.22
C LEU A 366 5.86 -20.85 -16.33
N SER A 367 6.37 -20.06 -17.26
CA SER A 367 7.24 -20.51 -18.35
C SER A 367 8.72 -20.44 -17.93
N ASP A 368 9.00 -20.60 -16.63
CA ASP A 368 10.35 -20.68 -16.09
C ASP A 368 10.92 -22.11 -16.19
N THR A 369 12.13 -22.32 -15.69
CA THR A 369 12.83 -23.62 -15.75
C THR A 369 12.07 -24.75 -15.05
N ASN A 370 11.15 -24.43 -14.15
CA ASN A 370 10.50 -25.41 -13.29
C ASN A 370 9.10 -25.82 -13.77
N ALA A 371 8.59 -25.15 -14.82
CA ALA A 371 7.27 -25.40 -15.41
C ALA A 371 6.16 -25.50 -14.34
N TRP A 372 6.16 -24.56 -13.39
CA TRP A 372 5.20 -24.58 -12.29
C TRP A 372 3.81 -24.17 -12.77
N CYS A 373 2.82 -25.00 -12.46
CA CYS A 373 1.40 -24.72 -12.62
C CYS A 373 0.76 -24.52 -11.24
N TYR A 374 0.16 -23.36 -11.04
CA TYR A 374 -0.63 -23.03 -9.86
C TYR A 374 -2.10 -23.21 -10.18
N MET A 375 -2.76 -24.16 -9.51
CA MET A 375 -4.22 -24.32 -9.62
C MET A 375 -4.94 -23.52 -8.53
N LYS A 376 -5.94 -22.72 -8.93
CA LYS A 376 -6.76 -21.93 -8.03
C LYS A 376 -8.09 -22.62 -7.83
N ASN A 377 -8.25 -23.18 -6.63
CA ASN A 377 -9.45 -23.94 -6.27
C ASN A 377 -10.47 -23.13 -5.46
N THR A 378 -10.15 -21.88 -5.12
CA THR A 378 -11.03 -20.96 -4.42
C THR A 378 -11.70 -20.02 -5.42
N PRO A 379 -13.05 -20.02 -5.52
CA PRO A 379 -13.77 -19.14 -6.43
C PRO A 379 -13.78 -17.68 -5.96
N ASP A 380 -13.61 -17.46 -4.65
CA ASP A 380 -13.98 -16.20 -4.00
C ASP A 380 -13.10 -15.02 -4.41
N PHE A 381 -11.84 -15.26 -4.78
CA PHE A 381 -10.94 -14.18 -5.16
C PHE A 381 -9.88 -14.58 -6.20
N VAL A 382 -10.02 -14.03 -7.41
CA VAL A 382 -9.02 -14.14 -8.48
C VAL A 382 -8.64 -12.74 -8.93
N SER A 383 -7.42 -12.32 -8.64
CA SER A 383 -6.85 -11.07 -9.16
C SER A 383 -5.45 -11.35 -9.69
N GLY A 384 -4.95 -10.49 -10.57
CA GLY A 384 -3.63 -10.70 -11.14
C GLY A 384 -2.98 -9.45 -11.66
N TYR A 385 -1.75 -9.65 -12.12
CA TYR A 385 -0.90 -8.66 -12.74
C TYR A 385 -0.59 -9.11 -14.17
N GLN A 386 -0.74 -8.20 -15.12
CA GLN A 386 -0.31 -8.36 -16.50
C GLN A 386 0.76 -7.32 -16.84
N GLY A 387 1.89 -7.78 -17.36
CA GLY A 387 3.02 -6.93 -17.73
C GLY A 387 3.93 -7.63 -18.74
N PRO A 388 4.58 -6.89 -19.65
CA PRO A 388 5.30 -7.47 -20.79
C PRO A 388 6.47 -8.36 -20.39
N VAL A 389 7.04 -8.14 -19.20
CA VAL A 389 8.16 -8.91 -18.64
C VAL A 389 7.74 -10.21 -17.96
N LEU A 390 6.44 -10.46 -17.77
CA LEU A 390 5.97 -11.66 -17.09
C LEU A 390 6.06 -12.89 -17.99
N LEU A 391 6.89 -13.84 -17.59
CA LEU A 391 7.01 -15.16 -18.21
C LEU A 391 5.94 -16.13 -17.70
N SER A 392 4.70 -15.67 -17.63
CA SER A 392 3.57 -16.44 -17.09
C SER A 392 2.34 -16.29 -17.95
N THR A 393 1.61 -17.38 -18.12
CA THR A 393 0.30 -17.38 -18.78
C THR A 393 -0.74 -17.88 -17.79
N SER A 394 -1.78 -17.07 -17.58
CA SER A 394 -2.89 -17.43 -16.72
C SER A 394 -4.10 -17.87 -17.54
N PHE A 395 -4.88 -18.80 -17.00
CA PHE A 395 -6.09 -19.34 -17.60
C PHE A 395 -7.25 -19.18 -16.63
N LEU A 396 -8.41 -18.72 -17.12
CA LEU A 396 -9.59 -18.47 -16.30
C LEU A 396 -10.82 -19.13 -16.94
N LYS A 397 -11.58 -19.89 -16.15
CA LYS A 397 -12.86 -20.44 -16.64
C LYS A 397 -13.85 -19.33 -16.96
N VAL A 398 -14.54 -19.45 -18.08
CA VAL A 398 -15.62 -18.57 -18.55
C VAL A 398 -16.66 -19.39 -19.30
N CYS A 399 -17.89 -18.88 -19.44
CA CYS A 399 -18.83 -19.45 -20.41
C CYS A 399 -18.41 -19.07 -21.84
N GLY A 400 -18.48 -20.04 -22.74
CA GLY A 400 -18.21 -19.85 -24.16
C GLY A 400 -19.33 -19.06 -24.87
N PRO A 401 -19.01 -18.32 -25.94
CA PRO A 401 -17.69 -18.16 -26.53
C PRO A 401 -16.78 -17.22 -25.71
N VAL A 402 -15.47 -17.47 -25.75
CA VAL A 402 -14.47 -16.59 -25.13
C VAL A 402 -14.45 -15.26 -25.90
N GLN A 403 -14.63 -14.15 -25.20
CA GLN A 403 -14.63 -12.80 -25.79
C GLN A 403 -13.42 -12.02 -25.26
N PRO A 404 -12.22 -12.17 -25.86
CA PRO A 404 -11.01 -11.49 -25.39
C PRO A 404 -11.17 -9.97 -25.48
N ASN A 405 -10.41 -9.24 -24.65
CA ASN A 405 -10.32 -7.80 -24.80
C ASN A 405 -9.71 -7.44 -26.17
N PRO A 406 -10.12 -6.31 -26.79
CA PRO A 406 -9.52 -5.86 -28.03
C PRO A 406 -8.02 -5.65 -27.85
N SER A 407 -7.24 -5.97 -28.87
CA SER A 407 -5.80 -5.72 -28.82
C SER A 407 -5.54 -4.21 -28.70
N PRO A 408 -4.42 -3.79 -28.06
CA PRO A 408 -4.06 -2.37 -28.01
C PRO A 408 -3.97 -1.71 -29.40
N LEU A 409 -3.60 -2.50 -30.42
CA LEU A 409 -3.53 -2.08 -31.82
C LEU A 409 -4.90 -1.79 -32.45
N GLU A 410 -5.97 -2.40 -31.96
CA GLU A 410 -7.34 -2.17 -32.44
C GLU A 410 -7.98 -0.94 -31.78
N GLN A 411 -7.59 -0.60 -30.55
CA GLN A 411 -8.10 0.57 -29.83
C GLN A 411 -7.45 1.89 -30.28
N SER A 412 -6.26 1.82 -30.89
CA SER A 412 -5.60 2.94 -31.58
C SER A 412 -6.21 3.25 -32.97
N GLY A 413 -7.26 2.53 -33.39
CA GLY A 413 -7.90 2.66 -34.70
C GLY A 413 -8.89 3.83 -34.84
N GLY A 414 -8.58 5.01 -34.30
CA GLY A 414 -9.25 6.25 -34.67
C GLY A 414 -8.58 6.85 -35.91
N ASP A 415 -9.29 6.88 -37.04
CA ASP A 415 -8.90 7.48 -38.32
C ASP A 415 -7.56 7.06 -38.94
N LYS A 416 -7.46 5.79 -39.33
CA LYS A 416 -6.50 5.41 -40.39
C LYS A 416 -7.08 5.77 -41.76
N LYS A 417 -6.76 6.97 -42.26
CA LYS A 417 -6.78 7.22 -43.71
C LYS A 417 -5.86 6.19 -44.37
N CYS A 418 -6.46 5.20 -45.00
CA CYS A 418 -5.77 4.17 -45.75
C CYS A 418 -5.06 4.84 -46.94
N TRP A 419 -3.78 5.17 -46.82
CA TRP A 419 -2.97 5.48 -47.99
C TRP A 419 -2.77 4.19 -48.79
N LYS A 420 -3.52 4.07 -49.88
CA LYS A 420 -3.28 3.05 -50.90
C LYS A 420 -1.92 3.33 -51.51
N LEU A 421 -0.88 2.59 -51.10
CA LEU A 421 0.35 2.50 -51.87
C LEU A 421 0.01 1.90 -53.24
N ARG A 422 0.04 2.73 -54.28
CA ARG A 422 0.07 2.25 -55.67
C ARG A 422 1.52 1.99 -56.04
N VAL A 423 1.94 0.74 -55.98
CA VAL A 423 3.22 0.30 -56.53
C VAL A 423 3.07 0.20 -58.04
N TRP A 424 3.76 1.05 -58.80
CA TRP A 424 3.95 0.85 -60.25
C TRP A 424 5.25 0.09 -60.46
N ALA A 425 5.15 -1.14 -60.97
CA ALA A 425 6.30 -1.87 -61.48
C ALA A 425 6.62 -1.38 -62.90
N GLY A 426 7.57 -0.45 -63.02
CA GLY A 426 8.17 -0.09 -64.31
C GLY A 426 9.21 -1.13 -64.70
N GLY A 427 8.91 -1.96 -65.71
CA GLY A 427 9.88 -2.89 -66.28
C GLY A 427 10.92 -2.16 -67.12
N VAL A 428 12.19 -2.25 -66.75
CA VAL A 428 13.31 -1.81 -67.59
C VAL A 428 13.77 -3.03 -68.40
N ALA A 429 13.58 -2.99 -69.72
CA ALA A 429 14.14 -3.99 -70.62
C ALA A 429 15.64 -3.72 -70.81
N GLY A 430 16.49 -4.60 -70.26
CA GLY A 430 17.94 -4.58 -70.45
C GLY A 430 18.40 -5.74 -71.34
N HIS A 431 19.10 -5.42 -72.43
CA HIS A 431 19.74 -6.39 -73.33
C HIS A 431 20.96 -7.06 -72.66
N TYR A 432 21.09 -8.36 -72.89
CA TYR A 432 22.18 -9.22 -72.40
C TYR A 432 23.51 -8.94 -73.09
N PHE A 433 24.58 -8.68 -72.31
CA PHE A 433 25.97 -9.01 -72.68
C PHE A 433 26.82 -9.28 -71.43
N GLY A 434 27.48 -10.45 -71.41
CA GLY A 434 28.77 -10.73 -70.74
C GLY A 434 28.96 -10.45 -69.24
N HIS A 435 29.17 -11.54 -68.47
CA HIS A 435 29.74 -11.63 -67.11
C HIS A 435 29.95 -10.33 -66.28
N GLY A 436 29.09 -10.13 -65.27
CA GLY A 436 29.34 -9.23 -64.13
C GLY A 436 28.11 -9.16 -63.20
N ARG A 437 28.30 -9.26 -61.88
CA ARG A 437 27.23 -9.12 -60.87
C ARG A 437 26.66 -7.69 -60.88
N PHE A 438 25.33 -7.54 -60.94
CA PHE A 438 24.65 -6.26 -60.71
C PHE A 438 24.10 -6.15 -59.28
N ILE A 439 24.31 -5.00 -58.64
CA ILE A 439 23.60 -4.54 -57.43
C ILE A 439 22.50 -3.58 -57.90
N GLY A 440 21.23 -3.95 -57.75
CA GLY A 440 20.10 -3.07 -58.04
C GLY A 440 19.77 -2.18 -56.84
N PHE A 441 19.86 -0.87 -56.99
CA PHE A 441 19.32 0.08 -56.01
C PHE A 441 17.85 0.38 -56.35
N VAL A 442 16.96 0.15 -55.38
CA VAL A 442 15.58 0.63 -55.45
C VAL A 442 15.54 2.01 -54.81
N LEU A 443 15.28 3.04 -55.62
CA LEU A 443 15.06 4.40 -55.13
C LEU A 443 13.58 4.53 -54.73
N VAL A 444 13.31 4.70 -53.44
CA VAL A 444 11.96 5.00 -52.94
C VAL A 444 11.87 6.51 -52.74
N VAL A 445 11.11 7.19 -53.59
CA VAL A 445 10.74 8.60 -53.37
C VAL A 445 9.48 8.60 -52.52
N LEU A 446 9.58 9.09 -51.29
CA LEU A 446 8.45 9.38 -50.42
C LEU A 446 7.94 10.78 -50.75
N GLN A 447 6.64 10.92 -50.99
CA GLN A 447 5.95 12.20 -51.05
C GLN A 447 4.87 12.26 -49.99
#